data_AF-A0A9E1IYE2-F1
#
_entry.id   AF-A0A9E1IYE2-F1
#
_cell.length_a   1.000
_cell.length_b   1.000
_cell.length_c   1.000
_cell.angle_alpha   90.00
_cell.angle_beta   90.00
_cell.angle_gamma   90.00
#
_symmetry.space_group_name_H-M   'P 1'
#
loop_
_entity.id
_entity.type
_entity.pdbx_description
1 polymer ?
#
loop_
_entity_poly.entity_id
_entity_poly.type
_entity_poly.pdbx_seq_one_letter_code
_entity_poly.pdbx_strand_id
1 'polypeptide(L)'
;MDIWLEEKKIRLIEKHTLPKPCHKCEARERSEKLEREDRKKATRAFKDKAFAREANAKRYRAQNPVKVKARIEAQRLKPRPCLACRTRKDKHAHHTDYTRPVDILWLCKDHHTGVDGIHFMETHNPDVYKNYVKGLQLIRAVRYGMKEFTVIRPRNLFKSGAIDQTLNIMKPSAVGFDKH
;
A
#
# COMPACT_ATOMS: atom_id res chain seq x y z
N MET A 1 -40.94 67.51 8.20
CA MET A 1 -40.89 66.29 9.04
C MET A 1 -39.99 65.29 8.33
N ASP A 2 -38.88 64.91 8.94
CA ASP A 2 -37.85 64.04 8.35
C ASP A 2 -38.34 62.59 8.23
N ILE A 3 -38.77 62.20 7.03
CA ILE A 3 -39.18 60.84 6.66
C ILE A 3 -38.12 59.80 7.06
N TRP A 4 -36.84 60.17 7.00
CA TRP A 4 -35.72 59.33 7.39
C TRP A 4 -35.66 58.99 8.89
N LEU A 5 -36.09 59.92 9.76
CA LEU A 5 -36.18 59.66 11.20
C LEU A 5 -37.33 58.72 11.53
N GLU A 6 -38.45 58.83 10.80
CA GLU A 6 -39.59 57.92 10.97
C GLU A 6 -39.29 56.51 10.45
N GLU A 7 -38.64 56.36 9.30
CA GLU A 7 -38.19 55.04 8.83
C GLU A 7 -37.23 54.36 9.81
N LYS A 8 -36.33 55.14 10.46
CA LYS A 8 -35.45 54.62 11.49
C LYS A 8 -36.21 54.18 12.74
N LYS A 9 -37.21 54.93 13.18
CA LYS A 9 -38.07 54.56 14.31
C LYS A 9 -38.88 53.30 14.01
N ILE A 10 -39.47 53.19 12.82
CA ILE A 10 -40.23 52.00 12.38
C ILE A 10 -39.34 50.76 12.37
N ARG A 11 -38.14 50.84 11.75
CA ARG A 11 -37.18 49.72 11.75
C ARG A 11 -36.69 49.33 13.15
N LEU A 12 -36.65 50.28 14.09
CA LEU A 12 -36.28 50.02 15.48
C LEU A 12 -37.43 49.31 16.22
N ILE A 13 -38.67 49.75 16.03
CA ILE A 13 -39.87 49.15 16.64
C ILE A 13 -40.05 47.71 16.14
N GLU A 14 -39.94 47.47 14.83
CA GLU A 14 -40.06 46.13 14.24
C GLU A 14 -39.07 45.11 14.82
N LYS A 15 -37.87 45.56 15.21
CA LYS A 15 -36.87 44.70 15.87
C LYS A 15 -37.20 44.38 17.33
N HIS A 16 -37.93 45.25 18.02
CA HIS A 16 -38.28 45.08 19.43
C HIS A 16 -39.65 44.42 19.66
N THR A 17 -40.48 44.31 18.62
CA THR A 17 -41.81 43.69 18.69
C THR A 17 -41.84 42.22 18.31
N LEU A 18 -40.75 41.65 17.79
CA LEU A 18 -40.68 40.22 17.52
C LEU A 18 -40.56 39.44 18.84
N PRO A 19 -41.40 38.43 19.07
CA PRO A 19 -41.26 37.58 20.24
C PRO A 19 -39.87 36.94 20.21
N LYS A 20 -39.14 37.03 21.33
CA LYS A 20 -37.86 36.35 21.45
C LYS A 20 -38.08 34.86 21.16
N PRO A 21 -37.21 34.23 20.35
CA PRO A 21 -37.32 32.81 20.10
C PRO A 21 -37.27 32.04 21.41
N CYS A 22 -37.99 30.92 21.46
CA CYS A 22 -37.95 30.05 22.62
C CYS A 22 -36.52 29.55 22.86
N HIS A 23 -36.11 29.33 24.11
CA HIS A 23 -34.75 28.84 24.43
C HIS A 23 -34.41 27.55 23.66
N LYS A 24 -35.39 26.66 23.45
CA LYS A 24 -35.25 25.44 22.63
C LYS A 24 -35.00 25.74 21.15
N CYS A 25 -35.62 26.79 20.63
CA CYS A 25 -35.52 27.26 19.25
C CYS A 25 -34.11 27.83 19.00
N GLU A 26 -33.62 28.67 19.91
CA GLU A 26 -32.25 29.21 19.88
C GLU A 26 -31.19 28.11 20.00
N ALA A 27 -31.42 27.13 20.88
CA ALA A 27 -30.53 25.98 21.05
C ALA A 27 -30.45 25.14 19.76
N ARG A 28 -31.59 24.90 19.09
CA ARG A 28 -31.64 24.19 17.80
C ARG A 28 -30.87 24.96 16.72
N GLU A 29 -31.12 26.25 16.56
CA GLU A 29 -30.44 27.09 15.57
C GLU A 29 -28.92 27.09 15.80
N ARG A 30 -28.47 27.17 17.06
CA ARG A 30 -27.07 27.06 17.43
C ARG A 30 -26.49 25.70 17.02
N SER A 31 -27.20 24.60 17.28
CA SER A 31 -26.79 23.25 16.88
C SER A 31 -26.66 23.12 15.36
N GLU A 32 -27.67 23.54 14.61
CA GLU A 32 -27.66 23.51 13.14
C GLU A 32 -26.51 24.34 12.54
N LYS A 33 -26.22 25.49 13.16
CA LYS A 33 -25.08 26.33 12.75
C LYS A 33 -23.75 25.60 12.95
N LEU A 34 -23.54 24.98 14.11
CA LEU A 34 -22.34 24.20 14.41
C LEU A 34 -22.19 23.03 13.44
N GLU A 35 -23.25 22.25 13.22
CA GLU A 35 -23.25 21.15 12.25
C GLU A 35 -22.92 21.61 10.83
N ARG A 36 -23.44 22.76 10.40
CA ARG A 36 -23.15 23.35 9.09
C ARG A 36 -21.67 23.75 8.98
N GLU A 37 -21.10 24.32 10.03
CA GLU A 37 -19.67 24.68 10.07
C GLU A 37 -18.78 23.43 10.05
N ASP A 38 -19.13 22.38 10.80
CA ASP A 38 -18.38 21.13 10.83
C ASP A 38 -18.44 20.40 9.49
N ARG A 39 -19.59 20.39 8.81
CA ARG A 39 -19.72 19.88 7.44
C ARG A 39 -18.82 20.63 6.46
N LYS A 40 -18.74 21.97 6.57
CA LYS A 40 -17.85 22.80 5.74
C LYS A 40 -16.39 22.48 6.02
N LYS A 41 -15.99 22.35 7.29
CA LYS A 41 -14.62 21.96 7.69
C LYS A 41 -14.25 20.58 7.13
N ALA A 42 -15.14 19.59 7.27
CA ALA A 42 -14.92 18.24 6.75
C ALA A 42 -14.74 18.24 5.22
N THR A 43 -15.57 19.00 4.51
CA THR A 43 -15.48 19.13 3.05
C THR A 43 -14.17 19.80 2.62
N ARG A 44 -13.74 20.86 3.32
CA ARG A 44 -12.44 21.51 3.07
C ARG A 44 -11.29 20.56 3.33
N ALA A 45 -11.29 19.86 4.46
CA ALA A 45 -10.27 18.88 4.80
C ALA A 45 -10.18 17.74 3.75
N PHE A 46 -11.32 17.30 3.20
CA PHE A 46 -11.34 16.32 2.12
C PHE A 46 -10.68 16.87 0.84
N LYS A 47 -11.04 18.10 0.43
CA LYS A 47 -10.45 18.77 -0.73
C LYS A 47 -8.94 18.98 -0.57
N ASP A 48 -8.50 19.43 0.61
CA ASP A 48 -7.08 19.64 0.91
C ASP A 48 -6.30 18.32 0.85
N LYS A 49 -6.89 17.22 1.36
CA LYS A 49 -6.31 15.88 1.23
C LYS A 49 -6.24 15.41 -0.23
N ALA A 50 -7.27 15.66 -1.03
CA ALA A 50 -7.29 15.30 -2.45
C ALA A 50 -6.19 16.05 -3.22
N PHE A 51 -6.09 17.36 -3.02
CA PHE A 51 -5.04 18.20 -3.60
C PHE A 51 -3.65 17.74 -3.17
N ALA A 52 -3.44 17.46 -1.88
CA ALA A 52 -2.18 16.94 -1.38
C ALA A 52 -1.81 15.58 -2.01
N ARG A 53 -2.79 14.67 -2.18
CA ARG A 53 -2.58 13.38 -2.85
C ARG A 53 -2.14 13.55 -4.31
N GLU A 54 -2.79 14.45 -5.04
CA GLU A 54 -2.44 14.74 -6.43
C GLU A 54 -1.04 15.35 -6.56
N ALA A 55 -0.73 16.36 -5.74
CA ALA A 55 0.58 16.98 -5.70
C ALA A 55 1.69 15.97 -5.36
N ASN A 56 1.44 15.11 -4.36
CA ASN A 56 2.36 14.04 -4.00
C ASN A 56 2.52 12.99 -5.11
N ALA A 57 1.43 12.60 -5.78
CA ALA A 57 1.51 11.69 -6.92
C ALA A 57 2.31 12.30 -8.08
N LYS A 58 2.14 13.60 -8.38
CA LYS A 58 2.93 14.31 -9.38
C LYS A 58 4.42 14.34 -9.03
N ARG A 59 4.76 14.68 -7.78
CA ARG A 59 6.15 14.66 -7.27
C ARG A 59 6.75 13.26 -7.36
N TYR A 60 6.04 12.24 -6.90
CA TYR A 60 6.50 10.85 -6.96
C TYR A 60 6.80 10.43 -8.40
N ARG A 61 5.91 10.75 -9.35
CA ARG A 61 6.12 10.41 -10.76
C ARG A 61 7.35 11.09 -11.36
N ALA A 62 7.56 12.36 -11.03
CA ALA A 62 8.73 13.11 -11.48
C ALA A 62 10.03 12.54 -10.90
N GLN A 63 10.03 12.12 -9.64
CA GLN A 63 11.20 11.56 -8.96
C GLN A 63 11.50 10.11 -9.35
N ASN A 64 10.49 9.34 -9.79
CA ASN A 64 10.62 7.90 -10.04
C ASN A 64 10.18 7.51 -11.46
N PRO A 65 10.72 8.12 -12.53
CA PRO A 65 10.24 7.89 -13.90
C PRO A 65 10.39 6.43 -14.34
N VAL A 66 11.47 5.76 -13.93
CA VAL A 66 11.73 4.34 -14.25
C VAL A 66 10.67 3.44 -13.62
N LYS A 67 10.36 3.63 -12.33
CA LYS A 67 9.32 2.83 -11.63
C LYS A 67 7.93 3.06 -12.20
N VAL A 68 7.62 4.31 -12.56
CA VAL A 68 6.34 4.65 -13.20
C VAL A 68 6.20 3.96 -14.55
N LYS A 69 7.24 4.04 -15.39
CA LYS A 69 7.27 3.35 -16.70
C LYS A 69 7.07 1.84 -16.53
N ALA A 70 7.83 1.22 -15.64
CA ALA A 70 7.72 -0.21 -15.35
C ALA A 70 6.30 -0.62 -14.93
N ARG A 71 5.67 0.16 -14.05
CA ARG A 71 4.30 -0.09 -13.61
C ARG A 71 3.28 0.03 -14.76
N ILE A 72 3.43 1.03 -15.62
CA ILE A 72 2.52 1.24 -16.77
C ILE A 72 2.63 0.08 -17.76
N GLU A 73 3.85 -0.34 -18.09
CA GLU A 73 4.05 -1.47 -19.01
C GLU A 73 3.57 -2.79 -18.42
N ALA A 74 3.80 -3.03 -17.13
CA ALA A 74 3.31 -4.22 -16.43
C ALA A 74 1.78 -4.35 -16.46
N GLN A 75 1.03 -3.23 -16.46
CA GLN A 75 -0.44 -3.25 -16.57
C GLN A 75 -0.95 -3.79 -17.90
N ARG A 76 -0.12 -3.81 -18.95
CA ARG A 76 -0.48 -4.36 -20.26
C ARG A 76 -0.33 -5.89 -20.31
N LEU A 77 0.34 -6.49 -19.33
CA LEU A 77 0.57 -7.93 -19.28
C LEU A 77 -0.63 -8.65 -18.67
N LYS A 78 -0.97 -9.81 -19.24
CA LYS A 78 -2.00 -10.68 -18.66
C LYS A 78 -1.48 -11.27 -17.33
N PRO A 79 -2.21 -11.14 -16.21
CA PRO A 79 -1.82 -11.70 -14.93
C PRO A 79 -1.59 -13.21 -15.01
N ARG A 80 -0.47 -13.68 -14.44
CA ARG A 80 -0.17 -15.12 -14.30
C ARG A 80 -0.45 -15.59 -12.86
N PRO A 81 -0.68 -16.90 -12.65
CA PRO A 81 -0.80 -17.45 -11.31
C PRO A 81 0.45 -17.15 -10.45
N CYS A 82 0.27 -17.11 -9.13
CA CYS A 82 1.39 -16.84 -8.21
C CYS A 82 2.54 -17.83 -8.45
N LEU A 83 3.77 -17.32 -8.54
CA LEU A 83 4.94 -18.17 -8.72
C LEU A 83 5.14 -19.14 -7.54
N ALA A 84 4.87 -18.69 -6.32
CA ALA A 84 5.07 -19.48 -5.09
C ALA A 84 3.97 -20.52 -4.84
N CYS A 85 2.69 -20.13 -4.85
CA CYS A 85 1.58 -21.02 -4.48
C CYS A 85 0.58 -21.30 -5.60
N ARG A 86 0.83 -20.83 -6.83
CA ARG A 86 -0.02 -21.03 -8.02
C ARG A 86 -1.46 -20.52 -7.91
N THR A 87 -1.85 -19.83 -6.84
CA THR A 87 -3.18 -19.19 -6.76
C THR A 87 -3.35 -18.10 -7.82
N ARG A 88 -4.56 -18.01 -8.39
CA ARG A 88 -4.96 -16.98 -9.37
C ARG A 88 -5.64 -15.76 -8.73
N LYS A 89 -5.94 -15.81 -7.43
CA LYS A 89 -6.58 -14.70 -6.68
C LYS A 89 -5.56 -13.67 -6.19
N ASP A 90 -5.89 -12.39 -6.33
CA ASP A 90 -5.12 -11.25 -5.81
C ASP A 90 -3.66 -11.25 -6.29
N LYS A 91 -3.45 -11.22 -7.62
CA LYS A 91 -2.12 -11.22 -8.23
C LYS A 91 -1.57 -9.81 -8.30
N HIS A 92 -0.32 -9.64 -7.88
CA HIS A 92 0.44 -8.41 -8.00
C HIS A 92 1.72 -8.67 -8.79
N ALA A 93 2.11 -7.69 -9.60
CA ALA A 93 3.37 -7.69 -10.33
C ALA A 93 4.48 -7.20 -9.41
N HIS A 94 5.43 -8.08 -9.12
CA HIS A 94 6.66 -7.76 -8.40
C HIS A 94 7.78 -7.49 -9.39
N HIS A 95 8.41 -6.32 -9.30
CA HIS A 95 9.58 -5.98 -10.11
C HIS A 95 10.85 -6.28 -9.31
N THR A 96 11.66 -7.22 -9.80
CA THR A 96 13.02 -7.46 -9.28
C THR A 96 14.00 -6.41 -9.80
N ASP A 97 13.78 -5.94 -11.03
CA ASP A 97 14.55 -4.89 -11.68
C ASP A 97 13.61 -3.95 -12.46
N TYR A 98 13.43 -2.73 -11.94
CA TYR A 98 12.56 -1.74 -12.57
C TYR A 98 13.07 -1.22 -13.92
N THR A 99 14.34 -1.47 -14.28
CA THR A 99 14.87 -1.13 -15.62
C THR A 99 14.35 -2.09 -16.70
N ARG A 100 13.83 -3.25 -16.30
CA ARG A 100 13.24 -4.28 -17.18
C ARG A 100 11.73 -4.34 -16.95
N PRO A 101 10.94 -3.46 -17.59
CA PRO A 101 9.56 -3.20 -17.21
C PRO A 101 8.60 -4.39 -17.38
N VAL A 102 8.91 -5.30 -18.30
CA VAL A 102 8.12 -6.51 -18.57
C VAL A 102 8.65 -7.75 -17.85
N ASP A 103 9.81 -7.66 -17.19
CA ASP A 103 10.39 -8.74 -16.41
C ASP A 103 9.85 -8.69 -14.97
N ILE A 104 8.69 -9.30 -14.78
CA ILE A 104 7.95 -9.28 -13.53
C ILE A 104 7.63 -10.68 -13.03
N LEU A 105 7.59 -10.81 -11.71
CA LEU A 105 7.10 -12.00 -11.04
C LEU A 105 5.64 -11.76 -10.63
N TRP A 106 4.76 -12.71 -10.92
CA TRP A 106 3.39 -12.65 -10.43
C TRP A 106 3.32 -13.32 -9.06
N LEU A 107 2.92 -12.57 -8.02
CA LEU A 107 2.80 -13.06 -6.64
C LEU A 107 1.40 -12.80 -6.09
N CYS A 108 0.92 -13.62 -5.14
CA CYS A 108 -0.27 -13.22 -4.37
C CYS A 108 0.09 -12.10 -3.39
N LYS A 109 -0.92 -11.40 -2.85
CA LYS A 109 -0.72 -10.36 -1.82
C LYS A 109 0.22 -10.81 -0.69
N ASP A 110 0.02 -12.01 -0.15
CA ASP A 110 0.82 -12.50 0.99
C ASP A 110 2.28 -12.72 0.60
N HIS A 111 2.53 -13.36 -0.54
CA HIS A 111 3.88 -13.60 -1.04
C HIS A 111 4.56 -12.31 -1.53
N HIS A 112 3.81 -11.36 -2.10
CA HIS A 112 4.33 -10.07 -2.52
C HIS A 112 4.80 -9.26 -1.32
N THR A 113 3.98 -9.17 -0.27
CA THR A 113 4.33 -8.47 0.99
C THR A 113 5.55 -9.10 1.65
N GLY A 114 5.63 -10.44 1.66
CA GLY A 114 6.79 -11.15 2.18
C GLY A 114 8.08 -10.84 1.41
N VAL A 115 8.03 -10.83 0.08
CA VAL A 115 9.19 -10.51 -0.77
C VAL A 115 9.59 -9.04 -0.63
N ASP A 116 8.63 -8.11 -0.56
CA ASP A 116 8.91 -6.69 -0.31
C ASP A 116 9.64 -6.49 1.04
N GLY A 117 9.18 -7.17 2.09
CA GLY A 117 9.82 -7.16 3.40
C GLY A 117 11.24 -7.73 3.39
N ILE A 118 11.47 -8.78 2.60
CA ILE A 118 12.80 -9.36 2.41
C ILE A 118 13.74 -8.38 1.68
N HIS A 119 13.30 -7.77 0.57
CA HIS A 119 14.11 -6.78 -0.14
C HIS A 119 14.41 -5.56 0.73
N PHE A 120 13.46 -5.13 1.56
CA PHE A 120 13.68 -4.07 2.54
C PHE A 120 14.82 -4.44 3.51
N MET A 121 14.81 -5.65 4.05
CA MET A 121 15.90 -6.15 4.91
C MET A 121 17.23 -6.24 4.18
N GLU A 122 17.26 -6.76 2.94
CA GLU A 122 18.50 -6.88 2.16
C GLU A 122 19.14 -5.50 1.86
N THR A 123 18.32 -4.50 1.54
CA THR A 123 18.80 -3.17 1.13
C THR A 123 19.17 -2.26 2.30
N HIS A 124 18.50 -2.39 3.46
CA HIS A 124 18.69 -1.49 4.60
C HIS A 124 19.38 -2.16 5.79
N ASN A 125 19.41 -3.49 5.85
CA ASN A 125 20.06 -4.24 6.93
C ASN A 125 20.66 -5.57 6.42
N PRO A 126 21.74 -5.50 5.63
CA PRO A 126 22.28 -6.66 4.92
C PRO A 126 22.77 -7.78 5.85
N ASP A 127 23.19 -7.44 7.08
CA ASP A 127 23.66 -8.43 8.05
C ASP A 127 22.51 -9.17 8.73
N VAL A 128 21.39 -8.48 9.01
CA VAL A 128 20.16 -9.16 9.45
C VAL A 128 19.61 -10.07 8.35
N TYR A 129 19.62 -9.62 7.09
CA TYR A 129 19.20 -10.47 5.97
C TYR A 129 20.08 -11.72 5.83
N LYS A 130 21.42 -11.57 5.89
CA LYS A 130 22.35 -12.72 5.87
C LYS A 130 22.06 -13.71 7.00
N ASN A 131 21.78 -13.22 8.22
CA ASN A 131 21.49 -14.07 9.36
C ASN A 131 20.12 -14.76 9.25
N TYR A 132 19.11 -14.06 8.73
CA TYR A 132 17.80 -14.64 8.44
C TYR A 132 17.87 -15.76 7.40
N VAL A 133 18.58 -15.53 6.29
CA VAL A 133 18.79 -16.55 5.24
C VAL A 133 19.56 -17.75 5.79
N LYS A 134 20.63 -17.52 6.57
CA LYS A 134 21.37 -18.60 7.26
C LYS A 134 20.46 -19.39 8.20
N GLY A 135 19.62 -18.72 8.99
CA GLY A 135 18.68 -19.35 9.92
C GLY A 135 17.64 -20.22 9.21
N LEU A 136 17.03 -19.73 8.12
CA LEU A 136 16.09 -20.51 7.31
C LEU A 136 16.74 -21.75 6.67
N GLN A 137 17.98 -21.61 6.21
CA GLN A 137 18.75 -22.73 5.66
C GLN A 137 19.08 -23.78 6.73
N LEU A 138 19.42 -23.35 7.94
CA LEU A 138 19.66 -24.25 9.08
C LEU A 138 18.40 -25.04 9.47
N ILE A 139 17.26 -24.36 9.57
CA ILE A 139 15.96 -24.99 9.89
C ILE A 139 15.59 -26.03 8.82
N ARG A 140 15.85 -25.74 7.53
CA ARG A 140 15.64 -26.71 6.44
C ARG A 140 16.62 -27.88 6.52
N ALA A 141 17.90 -27.65 6.80
CA ALA A 141 18.89 -28.72 6.93
C ALA A 141 18.54 -29.69 8.06
N VAL A 142 18.11 -29.19 9.21
CA VAL A 142 17.61 -30.01 10.33
C VAL A 142 16.35 -30.77 9.93
N ARG A 143 15.38 -30.10 9.29
CA ARG A 143 14.11 -30.72 8.89
C ARG A 143 14.27 -31.84 7.84
N TYR A 144 15.29 -31.76 6.99
CA TYR A 144 15.52 -32.71 5.90
C TYR A 144 16.79 -33.57 6.06
N GLY A 145 17.44 -33.55 7.22
CA GLY A 145 18.59 -34.41 7.53
C GLY A 145 19.85 -34.16 6.67
N MET A 146 20.05 -32.93 6.19
CA MET A 146 21.20 -32.60 5.32
C MET A 146 22.47 -32.38 6.16
N LYS A 147 23.54 -33.13 5.88
CA LYS A 147 24.80 -33.08 6.65
C LYS A 147 25.80 -32.02 6.16
N GLU A 148 25.69 -31.52 4.93
CA GLU A 148 26.52 -30.41 4.42
C GLU A 148 25.72 -29.46 3.53
N PHE A 149 26.04 -28.15 3.56
CA PHE A 149 25.44 -27.16 2.69
C PHE A 149 26.48 -26.17 2.14
N THR A 150 26.47 -25.97 0.82
CA THR A 150 27.25 -24.91 0.15
C THR A 150 26.41 -23.64 0.05
N VAL A 151 26.95 -22.52 0.52
CA VAL A 151 26.31 -21.20 0.42
C VAL A 151 26.36 -20.73 -1.04
N ILE A 152 25.32 -21.01 -1.83
CA ILE A 152 25.18 -20.41 -3.15
C ILE A 152 24.75 -18.96 -2.96
N ARG A 153 25.66 -18.01 -3.20
CA ARG A 153 25.32 -16.58 -3.23
C ARG A 153 24.28 -16.35 -4.34
N PRO A 154 23.12 -15.73 -4.06
CA PRO A 154 22.05 -15.57 -5.04
C PRO A 154 22.40 -14.65 -6.22
N ARG A 155 23.56 -13.98 -6.19
CA ARG A 155 24.01 -13.04 -7.23
C ARG A 155 24.08 -13.65 -8.63
N ASN A 156 24.18 -14.98 -8.75
CA ASN A 156 24.29 -15.69 -10.03
C ASN A 156 23.09 -16.59 -10.37
N LEU A 157 22.07 -16.72 -9.50
CA LEU A 157 20.89 -17.57 -9.79
C LEU A 157 19.90 -16.93 -10.77
N PHE A 158 19.91 -15.60 -10.92
CA PHE A 158 18.97 -14.88 -11.78
C PHE A 158 19.52 -14.55 -13.19
N LYS A 159 20.81 -14.74 -13.45
CA LYS A 159 21.41 -14.43 -14.77
C LYS A 159 21.37 -15.58 -15.79
N SER A 160 21.14 -16.82 -15.37
CA SER A 160 21.30 -17.99 -16.24
C SER A 160 20.00 -18.59 -16.80
N GLY A 161 18.83 -17.98 -16.58
CA GLY A 161 17.55 -18.57 -17.03
C GLY A 161 17.21 -19.92 -16.37
N ALA A 162 17.95 -20.34 -15.35
CA ALA A 162 17.85 -21.65 -14.72
C ALA A 162 16.85 -21.70 -13.54
N ILE A 163 15.70 -21.03 -13.66
CA ILE A 163 14.64 -21.13 -12.64
C ILE A 163 14.00 -22.53 -12.66
N ASP A 164 14.11 -23.28 -13.76
CA ASP A 164 13.47 -24.60 -13.91
C ASP A 164 14.30 -25.79 -13.40
N GLN A 165 15.59 -25.61 -13.11
CA GLN A 165 16.46 -26.72 -12.67
C GLN A 165 16.65 -26.80 -11.14
N THR A 166 16.52 -25.70 -10.41
CA THR A 166 16.75 -25.73 -8.94
C THR A 166 15.58 -26.30 -8.15
N LEU A 167 14.37 -26.33 -8.72
CA LEU A 167 13.24 -27.07 -8.14
C LEU A 167 13.27 -28.57 -8.47
N ASN A 168 14.03 -29.00 -9.48
CA ASN A 168 14.16 -30.42 -9.85
C ASN A 168 15.37 -31.14 -9.23
N ILE A 169 16.29 -30.42 -8.58
CA ILE A 169 17.36 -31.05 -7.76
C ILE A 169 16.84 -31.39 -6.34
N MET A 170 15.60 -30.99 -6.01
CA MET A 170 14.98 -31.18 -4.69
C MET A 170 14.01 -32.38 -4.62
N LYS A 171 14.26 -33.45 -5.39
CA LYS A 171 13.65 -34.74 -5.06
C LYS A 171 14.66 -35.50 -4.19
N PRO A 172 14.35 -35.83 -2.92
CA PRO A 172 15.13 -36.85 -2.23
C PRO A 172 15.08 -38.10 -3.10
N SER A 173 16.25 -38.62 -3.51
CA SER A 173 16.30 -39.95 -4.09
C SER A 173 15.68 -40.88 -3.06
N ALA A 174 14.68 -41.66 -3.47
CA ALA A 174 13.96 -42.58 -2.60
C ALA A 174 14.94 -43.61 -2.04
N VAL A 175 15.55 -43.31 -0.90
CA VAL A 175 16.24 -44.31 -0.08
C VAL A 175 15.16 -44.92 0.80
N GLY A 176 14.87 -46.18 0.54
CA GLY A 176 13.82 -46.96 1.19
C GLY A 176 13.95 -46.89 2.70
N PHE A 177 12.85 -46.50 3.35
CA PHE A 177 12.64 -46.79 4.75
C PHE A 177 12.05 -48.20 4.82
N ASP A 178 12.91 -49.20 4.93
CA ASP A 178 12.49 -50.52 5.40
C ASP A 178 12.07 -50.38 6.86
N LYS A 179 10.82 -50.74 7.12
CA LYS A 179 10.24 -50.81 8.46
C LYS A 179 10.56 -52.19 9.02
N HIS A 180 11.39 -52.22 10.05
CA HIS A 180 11.42 -53.29 11.04
C HIS A 180 11.09 -52.69 12.41
#